data_AF-A0AAU7X5M6-F1
#
_entry.id   AF-A0AAU7X5M6-F1
#
_cell.length_a   1.000
_cell.length_b   1.000
_cell.length_c   1.000
_cell.angle_alpha   90.00
_cell.angle_beta   90.00
_cell.angle_gamma   90.00
#
_symmetry.space_group_name_H-M   'P 1'
#
loop_
_entity.id
_entity.type
_entity.pdbx_description
1 polymer ?
#
loop_
_entity_poly.entity_id
_entity_poly.type
_entity_poly.pdbx_seq_one_letter_code
_entity_poly.pdbx_strand_id
1 'polypeptide(L)'
;MGRSDIDVLGDPDGGDKIFALPAGTAVTIIVDAGEAVDGDGVTFVEILTGDGLAGWVPRAALVLAPDPLGGSSSTGTNTTGGAAGGATGGGTGGGQTGGAQTGGTQTGAGPFRALVAGGSFSSDPYDRKVPVAIRCNNAGAINASDWIKALPGYIARAETTPGNKTAIFSAPEYGVAAWWLLLQRYAGKGVTTLQDIIDTYGGGQNYSEYVGFVAKKTGFALTKPIPLKGGDADLLAFAKAMFHYEAGRATPLLDAQILYGFALGRGETGAPPAVATGRGCEKTETQPVWTEIVVPPPAPTGTLPDTRSMDGVKALQAILIRLGYLDPPADGAFGRVSRWALRTFAADRGLSLTLPGGDLDPSTNLIDAPLAAALAAAQPLPLVPGTDLAGLIVKAMLKSGYWIARHPSCVNIVYVEGMGLDEKPNDNRNNAFNDLRIVFRVGADGVPRIEGKWDGTTEPGKHFTDEPMDPGGAFHIKFQQYKAWCHGTHHGHEALVQVGDIEGYRDPHKTYKRDYTYPVHGSGFGVNQHWGYDLPVNDLKNSSAGCLVGRTTAGHRAFMALVKADARFVASPTYRFMTAIMPAGDLKPTS
;
A
#
# COMPACT_ATOMS: atom_id res chain seq x y z
N MET A 1 -21.09 10.43 -50.95
CA MET A 1 -21.42 9.27 -51.81
C MET A 1 -21.71 8.09 -50.88
N GLY A 2 -22.83 7.38 -51.11
CA GLY A 2 -23.14 6.05 -50.54
C GLY A 2 -23.57 5.98 -49.07
N ARG A 3 -24.88 6.03 -48.80
CA ARG A 3 -25.54 5.52 -47.58
C ARG A 3 -26.03 4.09 -47.88
N SER A 4 -25.38 3.07 -47.32
CA SER A 4 -25.76 1.64 -47.25
C SER A 4 -24.47 0.90 -46.86
N ASP A 5 -24.27 0.30 -45.69
CA ASP A 5 -25.02 -0.83 -45.15
C ASP A 5 -24.89 -0.86 -43.60
N ILE A 6 -25.97 -0.60 -42.89
CA ILE A 6 -26.19 -1.12 -41.53
C ILE A 6 -27.61 -1.64 -41.55
N ASP A 7 -27.75 -2.97 -41.67
CA ASP A 7 -29.06 -3.61 -41.53
C ASP A 7 -29.52 -3.47 -40.08
N VAL A 8 -30.61 -2.72 -39.90
CA VAL A 8 -31.36 -2.64 -38.65
C VAL A 8 -32.35 -3.80 -38.66
N LEU A 9 -32.03 -4.88 -37.94
CA LEU A 9 -33.02 -5.89 -37.60
C LEU A 9 -33.91 -5.33 -36.49
N GLY A 10 -35.14 -4.94 -36.84
CA GLY A 10 -36.13 -4.42 -35.90
C GLY A 10 -36.95 -5.53 -35.23
N ASP A 11 -37.25 -5.32 -33.96
CA ASP A 11 -38.44 -5.85 -33.25
C ASP A 11 -39.01 -4.69 -32.41
N PRO A 12 -40.34 -4.47 -32.29
CA PRO A 12 -40.92 -3.18 -31.94
C PRO A 12 -41.15 -2.90 -30.44
N ASP A 13 -40.71 -3.75 -29.51
CA ASP A 13 -40.94 -3.52 -28.08
C ASP A 13 -39.63 -3.24 -27.33
N GLY A 14 -39.58 -2.05 -26.70
CA GLY A 14 -38.36 -1.38 -26.26
C GLY A 14 -37.44 -2.19 -25.34
N GLY A 15 -36.17 -2.27 -25.75
CA GLY A 15 -35.03 -2.74 -24.97
C GLY A 15 -33.76 -2.72 -25.83
N ASP A 16 -32.73 -2.01 -25.38
CA ASP A 16 -31.33 -1.97 -25.84
C ASP A 16 -31.01 -2.17 -27.34
N LYS A 17 -30.59 -1.08 -28.00
CA LYS A 17 -30.00 -1.13 -29.35
C LYS A 17 -28.56 -1.67 -29.28
N ILE A 18 -28.34 -2.90 -29.74
CA ILE A 18 -27.02 -3.48 -29.92
C ILE A 18 -26.55 -3.23 -31.36
N PHE A 19 -25.39 -2.59 -31.54
CA PHE A 19 -24.75 -2.44 -32.85
C PHE A 19 -23.77 -3.59 -33.06
N ALA A 20 -23.98 -4.39 -34.12
CA ALA A 20 -23.04 -5.44 -34.51
C ALA A 20 -22.05 -4.90 -35.56
N LEU A 21 -20.75 -5.04 -35.32
CA LEU A 21 -19.70 -4.79 -36.31
C LEU A 21 -19.24 -6.11 -36.95
N PRO A 22 -18.76 -6.10 -38.21
CA PRO A 22 -18.26 -7.30 -38.88
C PRO A 22 -17.06 -7.91 -38.15
N ALA A 23 -17.04 -9.25 -38.08
CA ALA A 23 -15.99 -10.01 -37.43
C ALA A 23 -14.61 -9.75 -38.04
N GLY A 24 -13.62 -9.43 -37.19
CA GLY A 24 -12.22 -9.16 -37.59
C GLY A 24 -11.81 -7.69 -37.60
N THR A 25 -12.70 -6.76 -37.25
CA THR A 25 -12.36 -5.33 -37.12
C THR A 25 -11.63 -5.07 -35.80
N ALA A 26 -10.36 -4.68 -35.84
CA ALA A 26 -9.64 -4.25 -34.64
C ALA A 26 -10.11 -2.85 -34.23
N VAL A 27 -10.74 -2.75 -33.06
CA VAL A 27 -11.18 -1.46 -32.49
C VAL A 27 -10.22 -1.09 -31.36
N THR A 28 -9.50 0.03 -31.50
CA THR A 28 -8.75 0.62 -30.40
C THR A 28 -9.65 1.62 -29.69
N ILE A 29 -10.09 1.30 -28.47
CA ILE A 29 -10.86 2.23 -27.64
C ILE A 29 -9.88 3.17 -26.95
N ILE A 30 -9.76 4.39 -27.45
CA ILE A 30 -8.97 5.46 -26.80
C ILE A 30 -9.89 6.15 -25.80
N VAL A 31 -9.73 5.84 -24.51
CA VAL A 31 -10.49 6.47 -23.42
C VAL A 31 -9.78 7.76 -22.98
N ASP A 32 -9.58 8.72 -23.89
CA ASP A 32 -9.05 10.05 -23.50
C ASP A 32 -9.48 11.17 -24.45
N ALA A 33 -10.62 11.01 -25.14
CA ALA A 33 -11.18 12.02 -26.01
C ALA A 33 -12.62 12.31 -25.57
N GLY A 34 -12.82 13.51 -24.99
CA GLY A 34 -14.08 14.19 -24.70
C GLY A 34 -15.20 13.40 -24.00
N GLU A 35 -15.61 13.80 -22.79
CA GLU A 35 -16.89 13.37 -22.22
C GLU A 35 -17.98 14.40 -22.53
N ALA A 36 -19.13 13.93 -23.03
CA ALA A 36 -20.34 14.74 -23.21
C ALA A 36 -21.48 14.16 -22.37
N VAL A 37 -22.26 15.04 -21.76
CA VAL A 37 -23.43 14.70 -20.95
C VAL A 37 -24.65 15.32 -21.61
N ASP A 38 -25.68 14.52 -21.86
CA ASP A 38 -26.93 15.02 -22.42
C ASP A 38 -27.83 15.65 -21.35
N GLY A 39 -28.99 16.20 -21.79
CA GLY A 39 -29.95 16.87 -20.91
C GLY A 39 -30.57 15.98 -19.83
N ASP A 40 -30.42 14.66 -19.93
CA ASP A 40 -30.95 13.66 -19.01
C ASP A 40 -29.86 13.05 -18.11
N GLY A 41 -28.61 13.55 -18.20
CA GLY A 41 -27.49 13.15 -17.35
C GLY A 41 -26.76 11.88 -17.78
N VAL A 42 -27.00 11.37 -18.98
CA VAL A 42 -26.33 10.17 -19.51
C VAL A 42 -24.98 10.57 -20.09
N THR A 43 -23.92 9.85 -19.69
CA THR A 43 -22.54 10.11 -20.16
C THR A 43 -22.25 9.32 -21.43
N PHE A 44 -21.78 10.02 -22.46
CA PHE A 44 -21.37 9.44 -23.72
C PHE A 44 -19.85 9.47 -23.88
N VAL A 45 -19.30 8.44 -24.51
CA VAL A 45 -17.86 8.30 -24.79
C VAL A 45 -17.66 8.29 -26.31
N GLU A 46 -16.68 9.07 -26.76
CA GLU A 46 -16.27 9.14 -28.16
C GLU A 46 -15.52 7.86 -28.57
N ILE A 47 -15.91 7.27 -29.70
CA ILE A 47 -15.21 6.14 -30.32
C ILE A 47 -14.55 6.62 -31.61
N LEU A 48 -13.24 6.45 -31.70
CA LEU A 48 -12.44 6.70 -32.90
C LEU A 48 -12.04 5.37 -33.54
N THR A 49 -12.13 5.28 -34.86
CA THR A 49 -11.46 4.24 -35.64
C THR A 49 -10.20 4.83 -36.29
N GLY A 50 -9.33 3.97 -36.83
CA GLY A 50 -8.08 4.39 -37.48
C GLY A 50 -8.23 5.42 -38.60
N ASP A 51 -9.45 5.64 -39.08
CA ASP A 51 -9.79 6.50 -40.22
C ASP A 51 -10.52 7.79 -39.78
N GLY A 52 -10.73 7.99 -38.48
CA GLY A 52 -11.42 9.15 -37.90
C GLY A 52 -12.54 8.78 -36.92
N LEU A 53 -13.41 9.76 -36.63
CA LEU A 53 -14.45 9.67 -35.62
C LEU A 53 -15.57 8.72 -36.05
N ALA A 54 -15.76 7.63 -35.31
CA ALA A 54 -16.74 6.59 -35.63
C ALA A 54 -18.10 6.82 -34.96
N GLY A 55 -18.16 7.50 -33.80
CA GLY A 55 -19.40 7.96 -33.19
C GLY A 55 -19.34 8.11 -31.67
N TRP A 56 -20.47 8.44 -31.06
CA TRP A 56 -20.64 8.57 -29.60
C TRP A 56 -21.54 7.45 -29.08
N VAL A 57 -21.10 6.75 -28.03
CA VAL A 57 -21.89 5.68 -27.41
C VAL A 57 -22.19 5.95 -25.93
N PRO A 58 -23.38 5.57 -25.42
CA PRO A 58 -23.67 5.65 -24.00
C PRO A 58 -22.71 4.74 -23.23
N ARG A 59 -22.10 5.26 -22.15
CA ARG A 59 -21.11 4.51 -21.37
C ARG A 59 -21.63 3.17 -20.81
N ALA A 60 -22.94 3.09 -20.55
CA ALA A 60 -23.59 1.88 -20.04
C ALA A 60 -23.69 0.73 -21.05
N ALA A 61 -23.57 1.00 -22.36
CA ALA A 61 -23.72 -0.02 -23.40
C ALA A 61 -22.42 -0.79 -23.70
N LEU A 62 -21.31 -0.48 -23.03
CA LEU A 62 -20.01 -1.12 -23.27
C LEU A 62 -19.92 -2.44 -22.47
N VAL A 63 -20.36 -3.56 -23.08
CA VAL A 63 -20.18 -4.91 -22.52
C VAL A 63 -19.08 -5.64 -23.28
N LEU A 64 -17.97 -5.97 -22.60
CA LEU A 64 -16.94 -6.87 -23.13
C LEU A 64 -17.45 -8.31 -23.03
N ALA A 65 -17.65 -8.96 -24.19
CA ALA A 65 -17.97 -10.39 -24.24
C ALA A 65 -16.73 -11.23 -23.82
N PRO A 66 -16.90 -12.30 -23.02
CA PRO A 66 -15.82 -13.26 -22.77
C PRO A 66 -15.60 -14.18 -23.98
N ASP A 67 -14.33 -14.53 -24.24
CA ASP A 67 -13.89 -15.44 -25.31
C ASP A 67 -14.61 -16.80 -25.29
N PRO A 68 -14.99 -17.37 -26.45
CA PRO A 68 -15.46 -18.74 -26.54
C PRO A 68 -14.29 -19.73 -26.48
N LEU A 69 -14.32 -20.62 -25.50
CA LEU A 69 -13.46 -21.81 -25.42
C LEU A 69 -13.63 -22.67 -26.67
N GLY A 70 -12.63 -22.64 -27.56
CA GLY A 70 -12.53 -23.52 -28.71
C GLY A 70 -12.23 -24.96 -28.29
N GLY A 71 -13.19 -25.86 -28.52
CA GLY A 71 -12.92 -27.28 -28.60
C GLY A 71 -12.18 -27.60 -29.91
N SER A 72 -10.99 -28.19 -29.82
CA SER A 72 -10.35 -28.81 -30.98
C SER A 72 -10.67 -30.30 -31.00
N SER A 73 -11.50 -30.70 -31.96
CA SER A 73 -11.55 -32.05 -32.49
C SER A 73 -10.24 -32.38 -33.19
N SER A 74 -9.53 -33.43 -32.76
CA SER A 74 -8.51 -34.08 -33.59
C SER A 74 -8.96 -35.50 -33.92
N THR A 75 -9.31 -35.68 -35.19
CA THR A 75 -9.42 -36.97 -35.86
C THR A 75 -8.03 -37.60 -35.97
N GLY A 76 -7.82 -38.73 -35.31
CA GLY A 76 -6.62 -39.57 -35.45
C GLY A 76 -6.99 -40.98 -35.87
N THR A 77 -6.82 -41.29 -37.15
CA THR A 77 -6.92 -42.65 -37.69
C THR A 77 -5.68 -43.47 -37.37
N ASN A 78 -5.93 -44.60 -36.72
CA ASN A 78 -5.37 -45.95 -36.91
C ASN A 78 -3.90 -46.32 -36.60
N THR A 79 -3.85 -47.42 -35.84
CA THR A 79 -3.02 -48.64 -35.97
C THR A 79 -1.67 -48.82 -35.27
N THR A 80 -1.71 -49.86 -34.40
CA THR A 80 -0.79 -51.01 -34.25
C THR A 80 0.27 -51.06 -33.14
N GLY A 81 0.17 -52.17 -32.37
CA GLY A 81 1.23 -52.85 -31.61
C GLY A 81 1.46 -52.31 -30.20
N GLY A 82 1.40 -53.06 -29.10
CA GLY A 82 1.37 -54.50 -28.87
C GLY A 82 2.16 -54.80 -27.59
N ALA A 83 1.56 -55.60 -26.69
CA ALA A 83 2.19 -56.36 -25.58
C ALA A 83 2.91 -55.55 -24.46
N ALA A 84 3.11 -56.02 -23.23
CA ALA A 84 2.53 -57.03 -22.34
C ALA A 84 3.36 -56.95 -21.03
N GLY A 85 2.77 -57.32 -19.88
CA GLY A 85 3.50 -57.68 -18.65
C GLY A 85 3.89 -56.48 -17.75
N GLY A 86 3.75 -56.51 -16.42
CA GLY A 86 3.48 -57.61 -15.52
C GLY A 86 4.28 -57.41 -14.22
N ALA A 87 3.56 -57.45 -13.10
CA ALA A 87 3.95 -57.99 -11.78
C ALA A 87 5.16 -57.35 -11.03
N THR A 88 4.99 -56.77 -9.83
CA THR A 88 4.96 -57.35 -8.45
C THR A 88 6.30 -57.28 -7.70
N GLY A 89 6.21 -57.03 -6.38
CA GLY A 89 7.22 -57.32 -5.34
C GLY A 89 7.72 -56.04 -4.65
N GLY A 90 7.52 -55.76 -3.36
CA GLY A 90 7.32 -56.64 -2.19
C GLY A 90 8.65 -56.89 -1.49
N GLY A 91 8.90 -56.29 -0.32
CA GLY A 91 10.14 -56.53 0.44
C GLY A 91 10.31 -55.67 1.69
N THR A 92 10.10 -56.31 2.84
CA THR A 92 10.06 -55.85 4.24
C THR A 92 11.41 -55.78 4.99
N GLY A 93 11.44 -55.05 6.11
CA GLY A 93 12.36 -55.20 7.26
C GLY A 93 13.21 -53.95 7.51
N GLY A 94 13.26 -53.28 8.66
CA GLY A 94 12.99 -53.66 10.05
C GLY A 94 14.26 -53.39 10.88
N GLY A 95 14.27 -52.35 11.73
CA GLY A 95 15.38 -52.08 12.65
C GLY A 95 15.39 -50.67 13.24
N GLN A 96 14.94 -50.55 14.51
CA GLN A 96 15.10 -49.37 15.36
C GLN A 96 16.57 -49.13 15.73
N THR A 97 17.00 -47.87 15.77
CA THR A 97 17.75 -47.29 16.89
C THR A 97 17.54 -45.78 16.91
N GLY A 98 17.28 -45.26 18.11
CA GLY A 98 17.01 -43.84 18.36
C GLY A 98 18.26 -42.97 18.17
N GLY A 99 18.01 -41.75 17.71
CA GLY A 99 18.98 -40.67 17.66
C GLY A 99 18.23 -39.39 17.34
N ALA A 100 18.18 -38.49 18.32
CA ALA A 100 17.45 -37.24 18.27
C ALA A 100 17.76 -36.43 17.00
N GLN A 101 16.73 -36.16 16.18
CA GLN A 101 16.78 -35.04 15.25
C GLN A 101 16.14 -33.82 15.92
N THR A 102 17.01 -32.85 16.14
CA THR A 102 16.72 -31.48 16.50
C THR A 102 15.60 -30.91 15.64
N GLY A 103 14.57 -30.39 16.31
CA GLY A 103 13.45 -29.69 15.69
C GLY A 103 13.96 -28.46 14.94
N GLY A 104 14.06 -28.57 13.63
CA GLY A 104 14.17 -27.44 12.74
C GLY A 104 12.90 -26.61 12.84
N THR A 105 13.00 -25.44 13.45
CA THR A 105 11.95 -24.44 13.49
C THR A 105 11.73 -23.96 12.05
N GLN A 106 10.68 -24.43 11.38
CA GLN A 106 10.25 -23.83 10.11
C GLN A 106 9.69 -22.43 10.42
N THR A 107 10.53 -21.41 10.28
CA THR A 107 10.13 -20.00 10.23
C THR A 107 9.49 -19.75 8.86
N GLY A 108 8.19 -20.02 8.75
CA GLY A 108 7.45 -19.93 7.49
C GLY A 108 7.04 -18.51 7.12
N ALA A 109 7.81 -17.85 6.25
CA ALA A 109 7.36 -16.68 5.51
C ALA A 109 6.38 -17.11 4.40
N GLY A 110 5.09 -17.22 4.73
CA GLY A 110 4.01 -17.45 3.75
C GLY A 110 3.61 -16.17 3.00
N PRO A 111 2.80 -16.26 1.91
CA PRO A 111 2.39 -15.13 1.06
C PRO A 111 1.29 -14.28 1.71
N PHE A 112 1.51 -13.86 2.95
CA PHE A 112 0.53 -13.12 3.75
C PHE A 112 0.46 -11.64 3.34
N ARG A 113 -0.75 -11.09 3.19
CA ARG A 113 -1.02 -9.68 2.85
C ARG A 113 -2.43 -9.27 3.27
N ALA A 114 -2.74 -7.98 3.19
CA ALA A 114 -4.12 -7.49 3.11
C ALA A 114 -4.48 -7.19 1.65
N LEU A 115 -5.70 -7.52 1.23
CA LEU A 115 -6.20 -7.19 -0.11
C LEU A 115 -6.71 -5.76 -0.21
N VAL A 116 -7.26 -5.23 0.89
CA VAL A 116 -7.59 -3.82 0.97
C VAL A 116 -6.35 -3.04 1.39
N ALA A 117 -6.05 -1.97 0.65
CA ALA A 117 -4.91 -1.10 0.94
C ALA A 117 -5.05 -0.48 2.34
N GLY A 118 -3.98 -0.57 3.14
CA GLY A 118 -4.01 -0.17 4.56
C GLY A 118 -4.74 -1.15 5.47
N GLY A 119 -5.05 -2.36 4.97
CA GLY A 119 -5.66 -3.40 5.79
C GLY A 119 -4.65 -4.07 6.72
N SER A 120 -5.11 -4.44 7.92
CA SER A 120 -4.34 -5.28 8.84
C SER A 120 -4.27 -6.72 8.35
N PHE A 121 -3.15 -7.40 8.54
CA PHE A 121 -3.01 -8.85 8.37
C PHE A 121 -1.92 -9.39 9.31
N SER A 122 -1.92 -10.70 9.55
CA SER A 122 -0.85 -11.41 10.24
C SER A 122 0.03 -12.15 9.25
N SER A 123 1.34 -11.97 9.37
CA SER A 123 2.35 -12.72 8.60
C SER A 123 2.83 -13.98 9.30
N ASP A 124 2.48 -14.18 10.57
CA ASP A 124 2.88 -15.33 11.36
C ASP A 124 1.66 -16.03 11.96
N PRO A 125 1.15 -17.11 11.33
CA PRO A 125 0.02 -17.86 11.85
C PRO A 125 0.37 -18.73 13.08
N TYR A 126 1.65 -18.80 13.44
CA TYR A 126 2.16 -19.60 14.55
C TYR A 126 2.52 -18.77 15.78
N ASP A 127 2.45 -17.42 15.71
CA ASP A 127 2.64 -16.56 16.88
C ASP A 127 1.50 -16.72 17.89
N ARG A 128 1.71 -17.57 18.89
CA ARG A 128 0.72 -17.88 19.93
C ARG A 128 0.41 -16.71 20.86
N LYS A 129 1.15 -15.60 20.79
CA LYS A 129 0.83 -14.37 21.54
C LYS A 129 -0.31 -13.59 20.91
N VAL A 130 -0.58 -13.82 19.62
CA VAL A 130 -1.67 -13.19 18.88
C VAL A 130 -2.88 -14.14 18.83
N PRO A 131 -4.13 -13.66 19.03
CA PRO A 131 -5.31 -14.52 18.97
C PRO A 131 -5.44 -15.30 17.66
N VAL A 132 -6.01 -16.51 17.72
CA VAL A 132 -6.17 -17.42 16.56
C VAL A 132 -6.85 -16.72 15.39
N ALA A 133 -7.95 -16.02 15.65
CA ALA A 133 -8.74 -15.33 14.63
C ALA A 133 -7.94 -14.25 13.87
N ILE A 134 -6.90 -13.70 14.51
CA ILE A 134 -6.04 -12.66 13.94
C ILE A 134 -4.82 -13.30 13.28
N ARG A 135 -4.09 -14.16 14.00
CA ARG A 135 -2.82 -14.70 13.50
C ARG A 135 -2.99 -15.57 12.26
N CYS A 136 -4.12 -16.29 12.17
CA CYS A 136 -4.44 -17.14 11.03
C CYS A 136 -5.10 -16.39 9.85
N ASN A 137 -5.25 -15.07 9.93
CA ASN A 137 -6.05 -14.27 8.97
C ASN A 137 -7.45 -14.85 8.75
N ASN A 138 -8.06 -15.33 9.83
CA ASN A 138 -9.30 -16.09 9.80
C ASN A 138 -10.23 -15.50 10.87
N ALA A 139 -10.85 -14.37 10.58
CA ALA A 139 -11.56 -13.58 11.57
C ALA A 139 -12.70 -14.34 12.27
N GLY A 140 -13.26 -15.37 11.62
CA GLY A 140 -14.25 -16.28 12.21
C GLY A 140 -13.68 -17.51 12.91
N ALA A 141 -12.35 -17.69 12.98
CA ALA A 141 -11.71 -18.90 13.52
C ALA A 141 -12.20 -20.23 12.90
N ILE A 142 -12.56 -20.21 11.61
CA ILE A 142 -13.18 -21.34 10.91
C ILE A 142 -12.22 -22.52 10.77
N ASN A 143 -12.72 -23.74 10.99
CA ASN A 143 -11.96 -24.98 10.81
C ASN A 143 -11.79 -25.38 9.32
N ALA A 144 -10.63 -25.94 8.98
CA ALA A 144 -10.25 -26.37 7.64
C ALA A 144 -10.97 -27.66 7.23
N SER A 145 -12.19 -27.51 6.71
CA SER A 145 -12.96 -28.55 6.01
C SER A 145 -12.65 -28.56 4.50
N ASP A 146 -13.05 -29.60 3.77
CA ASP A 146 -12.64 -29.76 2.36
C ASP A 146 -13.09 -28.62 1.46
N TRP A 147 -14.29 -28.07 1.69
CA TRP A 147 -14.76 -26.93 0.94
C TRP A 147 -14.02 -25.62 1.29
N ILE A 148 -13.51 -25.48 2.52
CA ILE A 148 -12.68 -24.33 2.93
C ILE A 148 -11.31 -24.38 2.25
N LYS A 149 -10.74 -25.58 2.10
CA LYS A 149 -9.43 -25.77 1.44
C LYS A 149 -9.46 -25.39 -0.04
N ALA A 150 -10.64 -25.46 -0.68
CA ALA A 150 -10.85 -25.09 -2.07
C ALA A 150 -11.06 -23.58 -2.27
N LEU A 151 -11.16 -22.79 -1.19
CA LEU A 151 -11.39 -21.36 -1.30
C LEU A 151 -10.11 -20.59 -1.67
N PRO A 152 -10.25 -19.47 -2.40
CA PRO A 152 -9.15 -18.55 -2.65
C PRO A 152 -8.42 -18.17 -1.36
N GLY A 153 -7.09 -18.12 -1.45
CA GLY A 153 -6.24 -17.66 -0.37
C GLY A 153 -6.07 -18.62 0.80
N TYR A 154 -6.67 -19.82 0.80
CA TYR A 154 -6.32 -20.87 1.76
C TYR A 154 -4.85 -21.28 1.61
N ILE A 155 -4.13 -21.37 2.73
CA ILE A 155 -2.70 -21.70 2.75
C ILE A 155 -2.45 -23.02 3.46
N ALA A 156 -2.99 -23.16 4.67
CA ALA A 156 -2.70 -24.30 5.53
C ALA A 156 -3.77 -24.46 6.61
N ARG A 157 -3.56 -25.42 7.50
CA ARG A 157 -4.30 -25.54 8.76
C ARG A 157 -3.32 -25.64 9.93
N ALA A 158 -3.69 -25.07 11.05
CA ALA A 158 -3.00 -25.27 12.33
C ALA A 158 -3.95 -25.93 13.32
N GLU A 159 -3.43 -26.86 14.12
CA GLU A 159 -4.17 -27.33 15.29
C GLU A 159 -4.02 -26.30 16.41
N THR A 160 -5.11 -25.60 16.70
CA THR A 160 -5.11 -24.45 17.63
C THR A 160 -5.60 -24.82 19.02
N THR A 161 -6.38 -25.89 19.10
CA THR A 161 -6.87 -26.55 20.31
C THR A 161 -7.02 -28.03 19.96
N PRO A 162 -6.86 -29.00 20.90
CA PRO A 162 -7.00 -30.42 20.58
C PRO A 162 -8.31 -30.71 19.83
N GLY A 163 -8.20 -31.20 18.59
CA GLY A 163 -9.33 -31.48 17.71
C GLY A 163 -9.80 -30.33 16.80
N ASN A 164 -9.36 -29.09 17.05
CA ASN A 164 -9.69 -27.91 16.23
C ASN A 164 -8.56 -27.60 15.25
N LYS A 165 -8.82 -27.85 13.96
CA LYS A 165 -7.89 -27.61 12.86
C LYS A 165 -8.27 -26.33 12.13
N THR A 166 -7.92 -25.17 12.72
CA THR A 166 -8.25 -23.85 12.17
C THR A 166 -7.57 -23.62 10.82
N ALA A 167 -8.32 -23.08 9.85
CA ALA A 167 -7.80 -22.69 8.54
C ALA A 167 -6.92 -21.44 8.63
N ILE A 168 -5.87 -21.40 7.82
CA ILE A 168 -4.96 -20.26 7.66
C ILE A 168 -5.16 -19.68 6.27
N PHE A 169 -5.39 -18.37 6.19
CA PHE A 169 -5.51 -17.64 4.93
C PHE A 169 -4.33 -16.72 4.68
N SER A 170 -4.01 -16.51 3.41
CA SER A 170 -3.01 -15.53 2.94
C SER A 170 -3.46 -14.09 3.13
N ALA A 171 -4.76 -13.84 3.24
CA ALA A 171 -5.28 -12.51 3.55
C ALA A 171 -6.55 -12.61 4.39
N PRO A 172 -6.77 -11.68 5.34
CA PRO A 172 -7.95 -11.73 6.19
C PRO A 172 -9.25 -11.52 5.43
N GLU A 173 -9.23 -10.84 4.29
CA GLU A 173 -10.40 -10.68 3.43
C GLU A 173 -10.86 -12.02 2.84
N TYR A 174 -9.93 -12.95 2.55
CA TYR A 174 -10.29 -14.33 2.18
C TYR A 174 -10.87 -15.10 3.38
N GLY A 175 -10.37 -14.84 4.59
CA GLY A 175 -10.97 -15.38 5.82
C GLY A 175 -12.39 -14.86 6.08
N VAL A 176 -12.64 -13.57 5.81
CA VAL A 176 -13.99 -12.98 5.89
C VAL A 176 -14.89 -13.54 4.79
N ALA A 177 -14.38 -13.74 3.57
CA ALA A 177 -15.14 -14.38 2.49
C ALA A 177 -15.56 -15.82 2.85
N ALA A 178 -14.64 -16.59 3.47
CA ALA A 178 -14.93 -17.92 3.97
C ALA A 178 -16.02 -17.91 5.06
N TRP A 179 -15.99 -16.91 5.96
CA TRP A 179 -17.03 -16.70 6.97
C TRP A 179 -18.38 -16.37 6.34
N TRP A 180 -18.40 -15.47 5.36
CA TRP A 180 -19.63 -15.12 4.64
C TRP A 180 -20.25 -16.34 3.92
N LEU A 181 -19.42 -17.13 3.24
CA LEU A 181 -19.87 -18.36 2.56
C LEU A 181 -20.40 -19.42 3.53
N LEU A 182 -19.87 -19.47 4.76
CA LEU A 182 -20.42 -20.31 5.82
C LEU A 182 -21.82 -19.84 6.23
N LEU A 183 -22.03 -18.54 6.40
CA LEU A 183 -23.37 -18.00 6.67
C LEU A 183 -24.34 -18.22 5.51
N GLN A 184 -23.88 -18.13 4.27
CA GLN A 184 -24.70 -18.46 3.10
C GLN A 184 -25.20 -19.91 3.15
N ARG A 185 -24.35 -20.85 3.59
CA ARG A 185 -24.75 -22.26 3.79
C ARG A 185 -25.75 -22.44 4.92
N TYR A 186 -25.67 -21.63 5.98
CA TYR A 186 -26.65 -21.62 7.06
C TYR A 186 -28.00 -21.07 6.58
N ALA A 187 -27.99 -19.96 5.86
CA ALA A 187 -29.20 -19.38 5.28
C ALA A 187 -29.92 -20.35 4.34
N GLY A 188 -29.17 -21.16 3.56
CA GLY A 188 -29.73 -22.23 2.73
C GLY A 188 -30.47 -23.34 3.50
N LYS A 189 -30.31 -23.38 4.83
CA LYS A 189 -31.02 -24.29 5.75
C LYS A 189 -32.05 -23.58 6.63
N GLY A 190 -32.36 -22.32 6.34
CA GLY A 190 -33.29 -21.50 7.13
C GLY A 190 -32.67 -20.86 8.39
N VAL A 191 -31.37 -21.09 8.65
CA VAL A 191 -30.65 -20.48 9.77
C VAL A 191 -30.25 -19.06 9.38
N THR A 192 -31.04 -18.08 9.82
CA THR A 192 -30.91 -16.68 9.37
C THR A 192 -30.91 -15.65 10.49
N THR A 193 -31.34 -16.00 11.69
CA THR A 193 -31.39 -15.06 12.83
C THR A 193 -30.06 -15.01 13.57
N LEU A 194 -29.81 -13.93 14.30
CA LEU A 194 -28.62 -13.77 15.15
C LEU A 194 -28.38 -14.99 16.04
N GLN A 195 -29.42 -15.44 16.75
CA GLN A 195 -29.32 -16.57 17.67
C GLN A 195 -29.07 -17.88 16.92
N ASP A 196 -29.88 -18.19 15.90
CA ASP A 196 -29.76 -19.45 15.17
C ASP A 196 -28.38 -19.60 14.50
N ILE A 197 -27.84 -18.48 13.98
CA ILE A 197 -26.52 -18.45 13.37
C ILE A 197 -25.44 -18.82 14.39
N ILE A 198 -25.41 -18.17 15.55
CA ILE A 198 -24.37 -18.39 16.57
C ILE A 198 -24.49 -19.78 17.18
N ASP A 199 -25.71 -20.26 17.46
CA ASP A 199 -25.95 -21.60 17.99
C ASP A 199 -25.51 -22.68 16.98
N THR A 200 -25.75 -22.46 15.69
CA THR A 200 -25.25 -23.32 14.61
C THR A 200 -23.72 -23.23 14.47
N TYR A 201 -23.14 -22.05 14.69
CA TYR A 201 -21.70 -21.80 14.64
C TYR A 201 -20.94 -22.58 15.73
N GLY A 202 -21.48 -22.59 16.95
CA GLY A 202 -20.95 -23.34 18.10
C GLY A 202 -21.19 -24.85 18.05
N GLY A 203 -21.74 -25.37 16.94
CA GLY A 203 -22.03 -26.81 16.78
C GLY A 203 -23.16 -27.31 17.69
N GLY A 204 -24.10 -26.44 18.07
CA GLY A 204 -25.24 -26.80 18.93
C GLY A 204 -24.92 -26.86 20.44
N GLN A 205 -23.75 -26.38 20.86
CA GLN A 205 -23.39 -26.22 22.27
C GLN A 205 -24.04 -24.96 22.88
N ASN A 206 -24.06 -24.86 24.21
CA ASN A 206 -24.60 -23.67 24.88
C ASN A 206 -23.69 -22.45 24.67
N TYR A 207 -24.05 -21.59 23.72
CA TYR A 207 -23.33 -20.37 23.34
C TYR A 207 -24.07 -19.10 23.81
N SER A 208 -24.87 -19.20 24.88
CA SER A 208 -25.64 -18.06 25.42
C SER A 208 -24.79 -16.84 25.75
N GLU A 209 -23.53 -17.02 26.17
CA GLU A 209 -22.58 -15.92 26.38
C GLU A 209 -22.17 -15.23 25.08
N TYR A 210 -21.93 -16.01 24.01
CA TYR A 210 -21.63 -15.48 22.67
C TYR A 210 -22.85 -14.74 22.12
N VAL A 211 -24.02 -15.37 22.14
CA VAL A 211 -25.30 -14.77 21.71
C VAL A 211 -25.55 -13.46 22.46
N GLY A 212 -25.42 -13.46 23.79
CA GLY A 212 -25.58 -12.28 24.63
C GLY A 212 -24.56 -11.19 24.34
N PHE A 213 -23.30 -11.54 24.11
CA PHE A 213 -22.25 -10.61 23.73
C PHE A 213 -22.57 -9.92 22.40
N VAL A 214 -22.94 -10.68 21.36
CA VAL A 214 -23.22 -10.14 20.02
C VAL A 214 -24.49 -9.30 20.04
N ALA A 215 -25.55 -9.76 20.71
CA ALA A 215 -26.79 -8.99 20.86
C ALA A 215 -26.53 -7.65 21.55
N LYS A 216 -25.75 -7.64 22.64
CA LYS A 216 -25.37 -6.41 23.33
C LYS A 216 -24.50 -5.49 22.48
N LYS A 217 -23.55 -6.04 21.71
CA LYS A 217 -22.61 -5.26 20.90
C LYS A 217 -23.27 -4.61 19.69
N THR A 218 -24.25 -5.29 19.10
CA THR A 218 -24.98 -4.84 17.89
C THR A 218 -26.26 -4.07 18.22
N GLY A 219 -26.87 -4.31 19.38
CA GLY A 219 -28.22 -3.85 19.71
C GLY A 219 -29.32 -4.65 19.00
N PHE A 220 -29.00 -5.79 18.39
CA PHE A 220 -29.96 -6.61 17.66
C PHE A 220 -30.77 -7.51 18.58
N ALA A 221 -32.06 -7.67 18.28
CA ALA A 221 -32.89 -8.71 18.87
C ALA A 221 -32.36 -10.09 18.46
N LEU A 222 -32.52 -11.09 19.34
CA LEU A 222 -32.05 -12.45 19.10
C LEU A 222 -32.65 -13.08 17.82
N THR A 223 -33.89 -12.71 17.51
CA THR A 223 -34.64 -13.16 16.33
C THR A 223 -34.40 -12.30 15.09
N LYS A 224 -33.55 -11.26 15.15
CA LYS A 224 -33.28 -10.40 13.99
C LYS A 224 -32.61 -11.21 12.88
N PRO A 225 -33.19 -11.27 11.66
CA PRO A 225 -32.51 -11.85 10.51
C PRO A 225 -31.27 -11.04 10.14
N ILE A 226 -30.17 -11.73 9.85
CA ILE A 226 -28.92 -11.12 9.39
C ILE A 226 -28.88 -11.12 7.85
N PRO A 227 -28.93 -9.94 7.19
CA PRO A 227 -29.02 -9.87 5.74
C PRO A 227 -27.67 -10.16 5.07
N LEU A 228 -27.59 -11.20 4.24
CA LEU A 228 -26.36 -11.50 3.46
C LEU A 228 -26.23 -10.67 2.18
N LYS A 229 -27.32 -10.02 1.73
CA LYS A 229 -27.38 -9.11 0.58
C LYS A 229 -28.26 -7.89 0.92
N GLY A 230 -27.87 -6.71 0.44
CA GLY A 230 -28.66 -5.48 0.54
C GLY A 230 -28.76 -4.86 1.94
N GLY A 231 -27.97 -5.33 2.90
CA GLY A 231 -28.00 -4.89 4.31
C GLY A 231 -26.63 -4.86 4.96
N ASP A 232 -25.61 -4.42 4.22
CA ASP A 232 -24.20 -4.55 4.60
C ASP A 232 -23.84 -3.85 5.92
N ALA A 233 -24.57 -2.80 6.32
CA ALA A 233 -24.38 -2.15 7.62
C ALA A 233 -24.71 -3.10 8.79
N ASP A 234 -25.81 -3.85 8.69
CA ASP A 234 -26.22 -4.82 9.71
C ASP A 234 -25.28 -6.04 9.71
N LEU A 235 -24.91 -6.53 8.52
CA LEU A 235 -23.98 -7.63 8.36
C LEU A 235 -22.58 -7.28 8.89
N LEU A 236 -22.10 -6.06 8.65
CA LEU A 236 -20.83 -5.54 9.14
C LEU A 236 -20.84 -5.42 10.67
N ALA A 237 -21.90 -4.88 11.26
CA ALA A 237 -22.04 -4.79 12.71
C ALA A 237 -22.03 -6.19 13.36
N PHE A 238 -22.76 -7.13 12.77
CA PHE A 238 -22.79 -8.52 13.21
C PHE A 238 -21.42 -9.21 13.08
N ALA A 239 -20.75 -9.07 11.94
CA ALA A 239 -19.42 -9.63 11.70
C ALA A 239 -18.38 -9.09 12.69
N LYS A 240 -18.34 -7.77 12.91
CA LYS A 240 -17.41 -7.15 13.89
C LYS A 240 -17.64 -7.64 15.30
N ALA A 241 -18.89 -7.90 15.69
CA ALA A 241 -19.21 -8.44 17.00
C ALA A 241 -18.76 -9.91 17.13
N MET A 242 -19.00 -10.75 16.13
CA MET A 242 -18.49 -12.13 16.10
C MET A 242 -16.96 -12.17 16.13
N PHE A 243 -16.30 -11.43 15.23
CA PHE A 243 -14.83 -11.39 15.16
C PHE A 243 -14.19 -10.88 16.45
N HIS A 244 -14.87 -9.96 17.16
CA HIS A 244 -14.41 -9.52 18.48
C HIS A 244 -14.43 -10.69 19.47
N TYR A 245 -15.54 -11.42 19.52
CA TYR A 245 -15.68 -12.56 20.43
C TYR A 245 -14.63 -13.64 20.13
N GLU A 246 -14.44 -13.99 18.86
CA GLU A 246 -13.43 -14.98 18.42
C GLU A 246 -12.00 -14.56 18.76
N ALA A 247 -11.69 -13.27 18.69
CA ALA A 247 -10.36 -12.75 18.99
C ALA A 247 -10.15 -12.47 20.50
N GLY A 248 -11.22 -12.47 21.32
CA GLY A 248 -11.20 -11.98 22.70
C GLY A 248 -10.90 -10.49 22.83
N ARG A 249 -10.88 -9.75 21.72
CA ARG A 249 -10.58 -8.30 21.62
C ARG A 249 -11.14 -7.75 20.32
N ALA A 250 -11.22 -6.42 20.19
CA ALA A 250 -11.64 -5.80 18.94
C ALA A 250 -10.79 -6.29 17.76
N THR A 251 -11.45 -6.68 16.66
CA THR A 251 -10.76 -7.07 15.43
C THR A 251 -9.94 -5.90 14.88
N PRO A 252 -8.70 -6.12 14.42
CA PRO A 252 -7.90 -5.09 13.80
C PRO A 252 -8.33 -4.77 12.36
N LEU A 253 -9.25 -5.56 11.79
CA LEU A 253 -9.70 -5.39 10.42
C LEU A 253 -10.50 -4.09 10.24
N LEU A 254 -10.19 -3.37 9.16
CA LEU A 254 -10.98 -2.22 8.73
C LEU A 254 -12.36 -2.65 8.25
N ASP A 255 -13.33 -1.75 8.34
CA ASP A 255 -14.67 -1.97 7.77
C ASP A 255 -14.58 -2.30 6.27
N ALA A 256 -13.69 -1.64 5.54
CA ALA A 256 -13.42 -1.93 4.14
C ALA A 256 -12.87 -3.35 3.90
N GLN A 257 -12.03 -3.88 4.79
CA GLN A 257 -11.55 -5.27 4.69
C GLN A 257 -12.70 -6.27 4.85
N ILE A 258 -13.60 -5.98 5.80
CA ILE A 258 -14.74 -6.84 6.07
C ILE A 258 -15.75 -6.77 4.91
N LEU A 259 -16.07 -5.56 4.44
CA LEU A 259 -16.96 -5.33 3.30
C LEU A 259 -16.40 -5.95 2.02
N TYR A 260 -15.10 -5.83 1.78
CA TYR A 260 -14.48 -6.48 0.63
C TYR A 260 -14.48 -8.01 0.76
N GLY A 261 -14.28 -8.54 1.96
CA GLY A 261 -14.48 -9.97 2.22
C GLY A 261 -15.91 -10.43 1.90
N PHE A 262 -16.93 -9.62 2.19
CA PHE A 262 -18.32 -9.92 1.78
C PHE A 262 -18.46 -9.93 0.25
N ALA A 263 -17.90 -8.93 -0.44
CA ALA A 263 -17.91 -8.85 -1.90
C ALA A 263 -17.25 -10.09 -2.53
N LEU A 264 -16.10 -10.52 -2.02
CA LEU A 264 -15.43 -11.75 -2.43
C LEU A 264 -16.30 -13.00 -2.19
N GLY A 265 -16.96 -13.08 -1.03
CA GLY A 265 -17.92 -14.15 -0.74
C GLY A 265 -19.10 -14.17 -1.72
N ARG A 266 -19.54 -12.98 -2.17
CA ARG A 266 -20.61 -12.80 -3.17
C ARG A 266 -20.17 -13.06 -4.61
N GLY A 267 -18.87 -13.24 -4.86
CA GLY A 267 -18.32 -13.42 -6.21
C GLY A 267 -18.25 -12.13 -7.03
N GLU A 268 -18.24 -10.96 -6.37
CA GLU A 268 -18.14 -9.66 -7.02
C GLU A 268 -16.68 -9.42 -7.47
N THR A 269 -16.46 -9.18 -8.78
CA THR A 269 -15.12 -9.08 -9.39
C THR A 269 -14.55 -7.64 -9.39
N GLY A 270 -15.00 -6.80 -8.46
CA GLY A 270 -14.52 -5.43 -8.32
C GLY A 270 -13.13 -5.35 -7.70
N ALA A 271 -12.36 -4.32 -8.08
CA ALA A 271 -11.12 -3.99 -7.38
C ALA A 271 -11.41 -3.73 -5.89
N PRO A 272 -10.50 -4.08 -4.97
CA PRO A 272 -10.69 -3.81 -3.56
C PRO A 272 -11.00 -2.33 -3.34
N PRO A 273 -12.05 -2.00 -2.57
CA PRO A 273 -12.42 -0.62 -2.33
C PRO A 273 -11.25 0.09 -1.64
N ALA A 274 -10.83 1.21 -2.22
CA ALA A 274 -9.96 2.13 -1.49
C ALA A 274 -10.76 2.63 -0.28
N VAL A 275 -10.22 2.50 0.92
CA VAL A 275 -10.87 3.02 2.11
C VAL A 275 -11.07 4.53 1.89
N ALA A 276 -12.33 4.95 1.80
CA ALA A 276 -12.71 6.36 1.81
C ALA A 276 -12.65 6.86 3.26
N THR A 277 -11.45 6.89 3.83
CA THR A 277 -11.14 7.69 5.02
C THR A 277 -10.35 8.89 4.54
N GLY A 278 -10.73 10.08 5.04
CA GLY A 278 -10.07 11.32 4.67
C GLY A 278 -8.56 11.18 4.79
N ARG A 279 -7.86 11.50 3.68
CA ARG A 279 -6.46 11.91 3.59
C ARG A 279 -5.60 11.48 4.79
N GLY A 280 -5.12 10.24 4.77
CA GLY A 280 -4.20 9.73 5.77
C GLY A 280 -3.59 8.41 5.33
N CYS A 281 -2.33 8.45 4.96
CA CYS A 281 -1.44 7.29 4.91
C CYS A 281 -1.26 6.72 6.32
N GLU A 282 -1.18 5.40 6.44
CA GLU A 282 -1.24 4.73 7.73
C GLU A 282 0.11 4.77 8.48
N LYS A 283 0.04 4.70 9.83
CA LYS A 283 1.21 4.64 10.71
C LYS A 283 1.89 3.27 10.60
N THR A 284 3.18 3.19 10.30
CA THR A 284 3.94 1.91 10.29
C THR A 284 5.06 1.92 11.32
N GLU A 285 5.16 0.86 12.12
CA GLU A 285 6.08 0.65 13.26
C GLU A 285 7.45 0.05 12.90
N THR A 286 7.88 0.15 11.65
CA THR A 286 9.24 -0.29 11.28
C THR A 286 9.93 0.69 10.33
N GLN A 287 10.96 1.37 10.84
CA GLN A 287 12.03 1.91 10.01
C GLN A 287 12.74 0.76 9.27
N PRO A 288 13.11 0.93 7.99
CA PRO A 288 14.17 0.10 7.43
C PRO A 288 15.46 0.34 8.22
N VAL A 289 16.17 -0.73 8.58
CA VAL A 289 17.49 -0.63 9.18
C VAL A 289 18.43 -0.03 8.13
N TRP A 290 18.82 1.23 8.33
CA TRP A 290 19.75 1.95 7.46
C TRP A 290 21.19 1.55 7.76
N THR A 291 21.57 0.30 7.52
CA THR A 291 22.96 -0.14 7.69
C THR A 291 23.75 -0.27 6.39
N GLU A 292 23.13 -0.21 5.22
CA GLU A 292 23.89 -0.15 3.95
C GLU A 292 23.13 0.59 2.84
N ILE A 293 23.18 1.93 2.81
CA ILE A 293 23.05 2.66 1.54
C ILE A 293 24.01 3.86 1.57
N VAL A 294 25.22 3.68 1.05
CA VAL A 294 26.04 4.81 0.52
C VAL A 294 26.65 4.49 -0.84
N VAL A 295 26.51 3.25 -1.33
CA VAL A 295 26.90 2.91 -2.70
C VAL A 295 25.66 2.34 -3.37
N PRO A 296 25.33 2.75 -4.62
CA PRO A 296 24.61 1.90 -5.54
C PRO A 296 25.02 0.44 -5.29
N PRO A 297 24.11 -0.50 -4.94
CA PRO A 297 24.52 -1.91 -4.94
C PRO A 297 25.21 -2.17 -6.29
N PRO A 298 26.38 -2.85 -6.32
CA PRO A 298 27.09 -3.07 -7.57
C PRO A 298 26.11 -3.63 -8.60
N ALA A 299 26.28 -3.27 -9.87
CA ALA A 299 25.44 -3.80 -10.95
C ALA A 299 25.34 -5.32 -10.76
N PRO A 300 24.12 -5.90 -10.77
CA PRO A 300 23.96 -7.31 -10.50
C PRO A 300 24.85 -8.11 -11.46
N THR A 301 25.83 -8.83 -10.92
CA THR A 301 26.65 -9.77 -11.68
C THR A 301 25.82 -11.04 -11.88
N GLY A 302 25.01 -11.09 -12.93
CA GLY A 302 24.19 -12.25 -13.26
C GLY A 302 22.91 -11.92 -14.02
N THR A 303 22.15 -12.97 -14.37
CA THR A 303 20.81 -12.87 -14.93
C THR A 303 19.90 -12.10 -13.96
N LEU A 304 19.08 -11.19 -14.48
CA LEU A 304 18.21 -10.39 -13.62
C LEU A 304 17.21 -11.26 -12.84
N PRO A 305 16.80 -10.80 -11.65
CA PRO A 305 16.00 -11.58 -10.72
C PRO A 305 14.62 -11.93 -11.28
N ASP A 306 14.15 -13.15 -10.99
CA ASP A 306 12.79 -13.58 -11.34
C ASP A 306 11.75 -12.88 -10.46
N THR A 307 11.04 -11.92 -11.04
CA THR A 307 10.08 -11.06 -10.31
C THR A 307 8.77 -11.77 -9.94
N ARG A 308 8.62 -13.06 -10.28
CA ARG A 308 7.57 -13.93 -9.73
C ARG A 308 7.80 -14.27 -8.24
N SER A 309 9.00 -14.01 -7.75
CA SER A 309 9.39 -14.16 -6.34
C SER A 309 9.49 -12.80 -5.64
N MET A 310 9.22 -12.78 -4.32
CA MET A 310 9.41 -11.58 -3.50
C MET A 310 10.86 -11.09 -3.51
N ASP A 311 11.82 -11.99 -3.49
CA ASP A 311 13.25 -11.64 -3.57
C ASP A 311 13.59 -11.02 -4.92
N GLY A 312 12.99 -11.51 -6.00
CA GLY A 312 13.14 -10.91 -7.31
C GLY A 312 12.52 -9.51 -7.41
N VAL A 313 11.36 -9.30 -6.78
CA VAL A 313 10.75 -7.96 -6.66
C VAL A 313 11.65 -7.02 -5.85
N LYS A 314 12.18 -7.46 -4.70
CA LYS A 314 13.10 -6.66 -3.89
C LYS A 314 14.37 -6.31 -4.66
N ALA A 315 14.93 -7.26 -5.41
CA ALA A 315 16.10 -7.00 -6.22
C ALA A 315 15.81 -6.04 -7.39
N LEU A 316 14.64 -6.12 -8.03
CA LEU A 316 14.19 -5.12 -9.00
C LEU A 316 14.04 -3.73 -8.36
N GLN A 317 13.40 -3.64 -7.19
CA GLN A 317 13.26 -2.38 -6.46
C GLN A 317 14.63 -1.82 -6.09
N ALA A 318 15.57 -2.65 -5.62
CA ALA A 318 16.94 -2.24 -5.31
C ALA A 318 17.66 -1.66 -6.54
N ILE A 319 17.44 -2.24 -7.73
CA ILE A 319 17.94 -1.67 -8.99
C ILE A 319 17.28 -0.31 -9.27
N LEU A 320 15.96 -0.18 -9.17
CA LEU A 320 15.28 1.10 -9.42
C LEU A 320 15.68 2.18 -8.39
N ILE A 321 15.93 1.79 -7.14
CA ILE A 321 16.46 2.66 -6.08
C ILE A 321 17.86 3.14 -6.43
N ARG A 322 18.73 2.21 -6.81
CA ARG A 322 20.09 2.48 -7.29
C ARG A 322 20.09 3.47 -8.44
N LEU A 323 19.14 3.30 -9.36
CA LEU A 323 19.04 4.10 -10.57
C LEU A 323 18.44 5.50 -10.32
N GLY A 324 17.83 5.74 -9.15
CA GLY A 324 17.23 7.02 -8.78
C GLY A 324 15.75 7.18 -9.17
N TYR A 325 15.08 6.09 -9.58
CA TYR A 325 13.66 6.08 -9.97
C TYR A 325 12.72 5.72 -8.82
N LEU A 326 13.19 4.95 -7.83
CA LEU A 326 12.38 4.50 -6.70
C LEU A 326 13.06 4.92 -5.39
N ASP A 327 12.26 5.31 -4.41
CA ASP A 327 12.75 5.60 -3.07
C ASP A 327 12.84 4.31 -2.22
N PRO A 328 13.85 4.18 -1.35
CA PRO A 328 13.99 3.04 -0.45
C PRO A 328 12.81 2.90 0.54
N PRO A 329 12.63 1.73 1.18
CA PRO A 329 13.39 0.49 1.00
C PRO A 329 12.87 -0.38 -0.15
N ALA A 330 13.67 -1.39 -0.53
CA ALA A 330 13.19 -2.51 -1.33
C ALA A 330 12.42 -3.49 -0.44
N ASP A 331 11.11 -3.27 -0.30
CA ASP A 331 10.23 -3.99 0.62
C ASP A 331 9.58 -5.25 0.03
N GLY A 332 9.66 -5.45 -1.28
CA GLY A 332 8.98 -6.52 -2.02
C GLY A 332 7.53 -6.17 -2.37
N ALA A 333 7.03 -5.01 -1.94
CA ALA A 333 5.69 -4.53 -2.26
C ALA A 333 5.71 -3.77 -3.60
N PHE A 334 5.23 -4.42 -4.65
CA PHE A 334 5.18 -3.82 -6.00
C PHE A 334 3.92 -2.98 -6.24
N GLY A 335 3.72 -1.98 -5.39
CA GLY A 335 2.58 -1.06 -5.43
C GLY A 335 2.67 0.00 -6.54
N ARG A 336 1.76 0.99 -6.48
CA ARG A 336 1.62 2.02 -7.52
C ARG A 336 2.91 2.82 -7.79
N VAL A 337 3.70 3.10 -6.75
CA VAL A 337 4.97 3.82 -6.89
C VAL A 337 6.03 2.94 -7.56
N SER A 338 6.16 1.67 -7.19
CA SER A 338 7.06 0.71 -7.86
C SER A 338 6.70 0.54 -9.34
N ARG A 339 5.40 0.46 -9.67
CA ARG A 339 4.91 0.41 -11.06
C ARG A 339 5.20 1.69 -11.83
N TRP A 340 4.99 2.84 -11.19
CA TRP A 340 5.34 4.14 -11.77
C TRP A 340 6.85 4.21 -12.07
N ALA A 341 7.70 3.83 -11.12
CA ALA A 341 9.15 3.83 -11.28
C ALA A 341 9.60 2.92 -12.45
N LEU A 342 9.07 1.70 -12.53
CA LEU A 342 9.41 0.77 -13.61
C LEU A 342 8.93 1.26 -14.99
N ARG A 343 7.70 1.79 -15.07
CA ARG A 343 7.17 2.38 -16.32
C ARG A 343 7.97 3.59 -16.77
N THR A 344 8.34 4.46 -15.83
CA THR A 344 9.16 5.64 -16.12
C THR A 344 10.53 5.22 -16.63
N PHE A 345 11.17 4.24 -15.97
CA PHE A 345 12.42 3.67 -16.45
C PHE A 345 12.30 3.07 -17.87
N ALA A 346 11.26 2.28 -18.15
CA ALA A 346 11.03 1.72 -19.48
C ALA A 346 10.82 2.81 -20.54
N ALA A 347 10.00 3.81 -20.24
CA ALA A 347 9.71 4.93 -21.13
C ALA A 347 10.98 5.74 -21.47
N ASP A 348 11.82 6.02 -20.48
CA ASP A 348 13.11 6.73 -20.67
C ASP A 348 14.10 5.94 -21.56
N ARG A 349 13.84 4.64 -21.77
CA ARG A 349 14.61 3.77 -22.67
C ARG A 349 13.89 3.46 -23.97
N GLY A 350 12.76 4.12 -24.24
CA GLY A 350 11.95 3.87 -25.44
C GLY A 350 11.35 2.46 -25.48
N LEU A 351 11.22 1.81 -24.32
CA LEU A 351 10.63 0.47 -24.19
C LEU A 351 9.14 0.59 -23.88
N SER A 352 8.33 -0.20 -24.58
CA SER A 352 6.93 -0.37 -24.23
C SER A 352 6.82 -1.35 -23.07
N LEU A 353 6.13 -0.94 -22.00
CA LEU A 353 5.87 -1.80 -20.85
C LEU A 353 4.38 -1.78 -20.52
N THR A 354 3.73 -2.91 -20.76
CA THR A 354 2.38 -3.17 -20.28
C THR A 354 2.46 -3.91 -18.96
N LEU A 355 2.02 -3.26 -17.88
CA LEU A 355 1.85 -3.93 -16.59
C LEU A 355 0.37 -4.33 -16.45
N PRO A 356 0.06 -5.54 -15.98
CA PRO A 356 -1.32 -5.95 -15.73
C PRO A 356 -2.08 -4.92 -14.88
N GLY A 357 -3.32 -4.59 -15.25
CA GLY A 357 -4.23 -3.82 -14.39
C GLY A 357 -4.67 -4.66 -13.18
N GLY A 358 -4.90 -4.02 -12.02
CA GLY A 358 -5.25 -4.74 -10.79
C GLY A 358 -4.05 -5.36 -10.06
N ASP A 359 -4.30 -6.22 -9.05
CA ASP A 359 -3.24 -6.94 -8.32
C ASP A 359 -2.37 -7.76 -9.28
N LEU A 360 -1.05 -7.76 -9.07
CA LEU A 360 -0.14 -8.54 -9.92
C LEU A 360 -0.46 -10.02 -9.73
N ASP A 361 -0.71 -10.74 -10.82
CA ASP A 361 -0.64 -12.19 -10.81
C ASP A 361 0.80 -12.58 -10.40
N PRO A 362 1.00 -13.30 -9.27
CA PRO A 362 2.31 -13.76 -8.83
C PRO A 362 3.04 -14.64 -9.85
N SER A 363 2.32 -15.18 -10.84
CA SER A 363 2.89 -15.99 -11.91
C SER A 363 3.46 -15.16 -13.08
N THR A 364 3.17 -13.86 -13.13
CA THR A 364 3.65 -12.97 -14.19
C THR A 364 5.02 -12.41 -13.86
N ASN A 365 6.00 -12.66 -14.73
CA ASN A 365 7.28 -11.97 -14.65
C ASN A 365 7.11 -10.53 -15.20
N LEU A 366 7.41 -9.54 -14.37
CA LEU A 366 7.26 -8.11 -14.65
C LEU A 366 8.32 -7.56 -15.63
N ILE A 367 9.40 -8.31 -15.85
CA ILE A 367 10.50 -7.92 -16.71
C ILE A 367 10.65 -8.91 -17.87
N ASP A 368 10.56 -8.43 -19.10
CA ASP A 368 10.91 -9.19 -20.28
C ASP A 368 12.42 -9.06 -20.59
N ALA A 369 12.90 -9.77 -21.61
CA ALA A 369 14.33 -9.78 -21.94
C ALA A 369 14.88 -8.38 -22.34
N PRO A 370 14.17 -7.57 -23.15
CA PRO A 370 14.58 -6.19 -23.44
C PRO A 370 14.68 -5.30 -22.20
N LEU A 371 13.65 -5.30 -21.34
CA LEU A 371 13.64 -4.50 -20.12
C LEU A 371 14.73 -4.96 -19.15
N ALA A 372 14.95 -6.26 -19.06
CA ALA A 372 16.04 -6.84 -18.30
C ALA A 372 17.42 -6.33 -18.80
N ALA A 373 17.70 -6.43 -20.10
CA ALA A 373 18.96 -5.93 -20.66
C ALA A 373 19.16 -4.42 -20.37
N ALA A 374 18.08 -3.62 -20.49
CA ALA A 374 18.13 -2.20 -20.20
C ALA A 374 18.42 -1.88 -18.72
N LEU A 375 17.79 -2.60 -17.79
CA LEU A 375 18.00 -2.47 -16.34
C LEU A 375 19.43 -2.83 -15.93
N ALA A 376 20.00 -3.89 -16.53
CA ALA A 376 21.35 -4.34 -16.26
C ALA A 376 22.41 -3.33 -16.76
N ALA A 377 22.21 -2.75 -17.94
CA ALA A 377 23.12 -1.76 -18.52
C ALA A 377 22.97 -0.35 -17.94
N ALA A 378 21.90 -0.09 -17.18
CA ALA A 378 21.56 1.25 -16.72
C ALA A 378 22.55 1.80 -15.69
N GLN A 379 22.90 3.07 -15.89
CA GLN A 379 23.58 3.91 -14.90
C GLN A 379 22.56 4.75 -14.12
N PRO A 380 22.87 5.14 -12.87
CA PRO A 380 22.03 6.04 -12.10
C PRO A 380 21.75 7.35 -12.84
N LEU A 381 20.56 7.90 -12.63
CA LEU A 381 20.23 9.26 -13.08
C LEU A 381 21.30 10.25 -12.58
N PRO A 382 21.67 11.24 -13.41
CA PRO A 382 22.76 12.15 -13.10
C PRO A 382 22.48 12.96 -11.84
N LEU A 383 23.55 13.30 -11.13
CA LEU A 383 23.52 14.19 -9.97
C LEU A 383 24.81 15.00 -9.95
N VAL A 384 24.70 16.29 -10.24
CA VAL A 384 25.81 17.23 -10.45
C VAL A 384 25.63 18.42 -9.52
N PRO A 385 25.96 18.28 -8.21
CA PRO A 385 25.80 19.36 -7.26
C PRO A 385 26.82 20.47 -7.47
N GLY A 386 26.32 21.71 -7.60
CA GLY A 386 27.13 22.93 -7.71
C GLY A 386 27.74 23.39 -6.38
N THR A 387 28.13 24.66 -6.35
CA THR A 387 28.62 25.36 -5.14
C THR A 387 27.57 26.29 -4.52
N ASP A 388 26.40 26.39 -5.14
CA ASP A 388 25.24 27.09 -4.59
C ASP A 388 24.60 26.31 -3.44
N LEU A 389 23.62 26.91 -2.76
CA LEU A 389 22.96 26.29 -1.60
C LEU A 389 22.38 24.89 -1.94
N ALA A 390 21.76 24.74 -3.11
CA ALA A 390 21.22 23.45 -3.57
C ALA A 390 22.33 22.39 -3.67
N GLY A 391 23.46 22.74 -4.28
CA GLY A 391 24.63 21.88 -4.37
C GLY A 391 25.24 21.54 -3.02
N LEU A 392 25.34 22.51 -2.09
CA LEU A 392 25.85 22.29 -0.74
C LEU A 392 24.96 21.34 0.07
N ILE A 393 23.65 21.48 -0.01
CA ILE A 393 22.68 20.57 0.63
C ILE A 393 22.83 19.16 0.07
N VAL A 394 22.86 19.01 -1.25
CA VAL A 394 23.04 17.69 -1.89
C VAL A 394 24.37 17.06 -1.47
N LYS A 395 25.46 17.82 -1.42
CA LYS A 395 26.76 17.33 -0.94
C LYS A 395 26.71 16.88 0.51
N ALA A 396 26.05 17.64 1.40
CA ALA A 396 25.85 17.26 2.79
C ALA A 396 24.99 15.98 2.91
N MET A 397 23.89 15.88 2.16
CA MET A 397 23.05 14.68 2.11
C MET A 397 23.85 13.45 1.67
N LEU A 398 24.65 13.56 0.60
CA LEU A 398 25.51 12.47 0.12
C LEU A 398 26.55 12.06 1.17
N LYS A 399 27.19 13.02 1.83
CA LYS A 399 28.15 12.76 2.91
C LYS A 399 27.50 12.02 4.09
N SER A 400 26.25 12.32 4.39
CA SER A 400 25.46 11.67 5.45
C SER A 400 24.77 10.37 5.01
N GLY A 401 25.00 9.93 3.77
CA GLY A 401 24.39 8.70 3.24
C GLY A 401 22.89 8.80 2.97
N TYR A 402 22.34 10.01 2.86
CA TYR A 402 20.91 10.21 2.59
C TYR A 402 20.60 9.94 1.12
N TRP A 403 19.43 9.36 0.88
CA TRP A 403 18.94 9.12 -0.46
C TRP A 403 18.40 10.41 -1.07
N ILE A 404 18.58 10.57 -2.38
CA ILE A 404 18.14 11.77 -3.14
C ILE A 404 17.34 11.28 -4.33
N ALA A 405 16.10 11.76 -4.46
CA ALA A 405 15.30 11.57 -5.65
C ALA A 405 15.95 12.34 -6.81
N ARG A 406 16.34 11.61 -7.85
CA ARG A 406 17.06 12.17 -9.01
C ARG A 406 16.16 12.39 -10.22
N HIS A 407 14.98 11.78 -10.23
CA HIS A 407 14.03 11.96 -11.31
C HIS A 407 13.45 13.39 -11.29
N PRO A 408 13.41 14.14 -12.41
CA PRO A 408 13.00 15.55 -12.41
C PRO A 408 11.58 15.82 -11.92
N SER A 409 10.69 14.83 -12.08
CA SER A 409 9.32 14.92 -11.58
C SER A 409 9.14 14.56 -10.10
N CYS A 410 10.22 14.29 -9.36
CA CYS A 410 10.19 14.06 -7.91
C CYS A 410 10.87 15.17 -7.11
N VAL A 411 10.29 15.51 -5.95
CA VAL A 411 10.84 16.48 -5.01
C VAL A 411 11.66 15.82 -3.90
N ASN A 412 12.56 16.60 -3.31
CA ASN A 412 13.26 16.28 -2.08
C ASN A 412 12.93 17.36 -1.04
N ILE A 413 12.59 16.95 0.19
CA ILE A 413 12.26 17.85 1.29
C ILE A 413 13.43 17.85 2.28
N VAL A 414 13.90 19.04 2.64
CA VAL A 414 15.01 19.22 3.59
C VAL A 414 14.68 20.33 4.58
N TYR A 415 15.02 20.13 5.83
CA TYR A 415 15.12 21.20 6.83
C TYR A 415 16.57 21.35 7.24
N VAL A 416 17.06 22.58 7.20
CA VAL A 416 18.39 22.96 7.67
C VAL A 416 18.23 23.74 8.98
N GLU A 417 18.55 23.11 10.10
CA GLU A 417 18.45 23.72 11.42
C GLU A 417 19.56 24.76 11.61
N GLY A 418 19.21 25.93 12.15
CA GLY A 418 20.13 27.05 12.37
C GLY A 418 20.54 27.80 11.10
N MET A 419 19.69 27.84 10.07
CA MET A 419 19.91 28.60 8.83
C MET A 419 18.71 29.49 8.47
N GLY A 420 18.97 30.75 8.15
CA GLY A 420 17.93 31.71 7.73
C GLY A 420 17.63 31.70 6.23
N LEU A 421 16.61 32.47 5.82
CA LEU A 421 16.26 32.67 4.41
C LEU A 421 17.36 33.36 3.58
N ASP A 422 18.27 34.05 4.25
CA ASP A 422 19.50 34.64 3.71
C ASP A 422 20.58 33.60 3.41
N GLU A 423 20.28 32.31 3.61
CA GLU A 423 21.12 31.14 3.30
C GLU A 423 22.39 31.07 4.16
N LYS A 424 22.39 31.75 5.31
CA LYS A 424 23.52 31.78 6.23
C LYS A 424 23.19 31.07 7.54
N PRO A 425 24.20 30.42 8.17
CA PRO A 425 24.06 29.97 9.55
C PRO A 425 23.71 31.14 10.48
N ASN A 426 22.86 30.88 11.46
CA ASN A 426 22.51 31.82 12.52
C ASN A 426 22.88 31.26 13.90
N ASP A 427 22.48 31.95 14.96
CA ASP A 427 22.80 31.61 16.36
C ASP A 427 22.07 30.36 16.89
N ASN A 428 21.20 29.76 16.07
CA ASN A 428 20.33 28.66 16.43
C ASN A 428 19.58 28.90 17.76
N ARG A 429 19.10 30.14 17.95
CA ARG A 429 18.37 30.51 19.17
C ARG A 429 17.09 29.70 19.34
N ASN A 430 16.81 29.35 20.59
CA ASN A 430 15.59 28.64 20.94
C ASN A 430 14.34 29.52 20.70
N ASN A 431 13.18 28.88 20.51
CA ASN A 431 11.88 29.53 20.35
C ASN A 431 11.80 30.53 19.18
N ALA A 432 12.35 30.18 18.02
CA ALA A 432 12.28 31.00 16.82
C ALA A 432 12.05 30.18 15.55
N PHE A 433 11.54 30.85 14.50
CA PHE A 433 11.55 30.35 13.14
C PHE A 433 12.87 30.73 12.46
N ASN A 434 13.95 30.06 12.87
CA ASN A 434 15.32 30.32 12.45
C ASN A 434 15.95 29.13 11.69
N ASP A 435 15.12 28.19 11.23
CA ASP A 435 15.54 27.11 10.36
C ASP A 435 15.04 27.35 8.93
N LEU A 436 15.63 26.64 7.97
CA LEU A 436 15.29 26.75 6.56
C LEU A 436 14.58 25.49 6.08
N ARG A 437 13.29 25.59 5.74
CA ARG A 437 12.54 24.55 5.03
C ARG A 437 12.76 24.69 3.54
N ILE A 438 13.13 23.60 2.87
CA ILE A 438 13.50 23.60 1.46
C ILE A 438 12.81 22.46 0.72
N VAL A 439 12.37 22.76 -0.49
CA VAL A 439 12.01 21.77 -1.51
C VAL A 439 12.91 21.97 -2.72
N PHE A 440 13.58 20.91 -3.17
CA PHE A 440 14.40 20.95 -4.39
C PHE A 440 14.09 19.77 -5.31
N ARG A 441 14.36 19.96 -6.60
CA ARG A 441 14.34 18.92 -7.64
C ARG A 441 15.72 18.76 -8.24
N VAL A 442 15.99 17.60 -8.83
CA VAL A 442 17.18 17.38 -9.66
C VAL A 442 16.74 17.52 -11.12
N GLY A 443 17.31 18.46 -11.86
CA GLY A 443 16.97 18.64 -13.27
C GLY A 443 17.36 17.44 -14.13
N ALA A 444 16.87 17.38 -15.37
CA ALA A 444 17.29 16.35 -16.33
C ALA A 444 18.80 16.41 -16.65
N ASP A 445 19.41 17.59 -16.44
CA ASP A 445 20.86 17.85 -16.48
C ASP A 445 21.61 17.32 -15.24
N GLY A 446 20.90 16.77 -14.26
CA GLY A 446 21.43 16.32 -12.97
C GLY A 446 21.68 17.45 -11.96
N VAL A 447 21.41 18.71 -12.30
CA VAL A 447 21.73 19.84 -11.42
C VAL A 447 20.57 20.04 -10.42
N PRO A 448 20.84 20.06 -9.09
CA PRO A 448 19.81 20.32 -8.10
C PRO A 448 19.37 21.78 -8.13
N ARG A 449 18.06 22.04 -8.02
CA ARG A 449 17.46 23.38 -8.02
C ARG A 449 16.42 23.51 -6.92
N ILE A 450 16.54 24.55 -6.11
CA ILE A 450 15.55 24.87 -5.07
C ILE A 450 14.29 25.41 -5.75
N GLU A 451 13.18 24.69 -5.60
CA GLU A 451 11.86 25.08 -6.09
C GLU A 451 11.13 25.99 -5.09
N GLY A 452 11.48 25.88 -3.80
CA GLY A 452 10.96 26.75 -2.75
C GLY A 452 11.76 26.64 -1.47
N LYS A 453 11.87 27.77 -0.76
CA LYS A 453 12.46 27.86 0.57
C LYS A 453 11.63 28.78 1.47
N TRP A 454 11.48 28.41 2.73
CA TRP A 454 10.69 29.15 3.72
C TRP A 454 11.38 29.14 5.08
N ASP A 455 11.17 30.21 5.83
CA ASP A 455 11.44 30.25 7.24
C ASP A 455 10.65 29.18 7.98
N GLY A 456 11.31 28.47 8.89
CA GLY A 456 10.71 27.37 9.62
C GLY A 456 11.41 27.08 10.93
N THR A 457 11.01 25.99 11.57
CA THR A 457 11.66 25.42 12.75
C THR A 457 11.53 23.90 12.72
N THR A 458 12.51 23.22 13.29
CA THR A 458 12.52 21.79 13.59
C THR A 458 12.54 21.53 15.10
N GLU A 459 12.49 22.61 15.89
CA GLU A 459 12.62 22.63 17.33
C GLU A 459 11.27 22.88 18.03
N PRO A 460 11.11 22.45 19.29
CA PRO A 460 9.98 22.83 20.11
C PRO A 460 10.03 24.31 20.50
N GLY A 461 8.86 24.92 20.65
CA GLY A 461 8.70 26.26 21.20
C GLY A 461 8.83 26.29 22.72
N LYS A 462 9.07 27.49 23.27
CA LYS A 462 9.24 27.75 24.71
C LYS A 462 8.13 27.13 25.56
N HIS A 463 6.88 27.27 25.10
CA HIS A 463 5.73 26.70 25.79
C HIS A 463 5.87 25.19 25.98
N PHE A 464 6.22 24.44 24.94
CA PHE A 464 6.33 22.98 25.02
C PHE A 464 7.62 22.49 25.66
N THR A 465 8.67 23.31 25.72
CA THR A 465 9.86 23.00 26.52
C THR A 465 9.60 23.19 28.01
N ASP A 466 8.96 24.30 28.39
CA ASP A 466 8.72 24.59 29.80
C ASP A 466 7.53 23.81 30.37
N GLU A 467 6.53 23.51 29.55
CA GLU A 467 5.30 22.80 29.89
C GLU A 467 5.10 21.62 28.89
N PRO A 468 5.93 20.56 28.99
CA PRO A 468 5.93 19.50 28.01
C PRO A 468 4.66 18.65 28.06
N MET A 469 4.19 18.26 26.87
CA MET A 469 3.03 17.36 26.72
C MET A 469 3.32 15.94 27.20
N ASP A 470 4.59 15.56 27.21
CA ASP A 470 5.07 14.26 27.65
C ASP A 470 5.89 14.45 28.95
N PRO A 471 5.66 13.64 30.00
CA PRO A 471 6.45 13.71 31.24
C PRO A 471 7.97 13.57 31.03
N GLY A 472 8.40 12.94 29.94
CA GLY A 472 9.81 12.84 29.56
C GLY A 472 10.41 14.14 29.01
N GLY A 473 9.62 15.18 28.72
CA GLY A 473 10.10 16.46 28.21
C GLY A 473 9.77 16.73 26.74
N ALA A 474 10.19 17.89 26.24
CA ALA A 474 9.98 18.28 24.85
C ALA A 474 10.69 17.32 23.89
N PHE A 475 10.12 17.14 22.70
CA PHE A 475 10.70 16.30 21.66
C PHE A 475 11.62 17.12 20.75
N HIS A 476 12.85 16.66 20.55
CA HIS A 476 13.76 17.16 19.53
C HIS A 476 14.05 16.05 18.52
N ILE A 477 13.67 16.25 17.25
CA ILE A 477 13.92 15.26 16.19
C ILE A 477 15.42 15.06 15.98
N LYS A 478 15.87 13.82 15.80
CA LYS A 478 17.27 13.51 15.50
C LYS A 478 17.61 13.94 14.06
N PHE A 479 18.84 14.42 13.85
CA PHE A 479 19.34 14.70 12.51
C PHE A 479 19.50 13.40 11.71
N GLN A 480 18.63 13.21 10.72
CA GLN A 480 18.58 12.05 9.84
C GLN A 480 17.67 12.35 8.64
N GLN A 481 17.56 11.39 7.73
CA GLN A 481 16.48 11.33 6.76
C GLN A 481 15.46 10.26 7.18
N TYR A 482 14.18 10.61 7.14
CA TYR A 482 13.09 9.67 7.44
C TYR A 482 12.09 9.61 6.30
N LYS A 483 11.63 8.41 5.97
CA LYS A 483 10.42 8.19 5.16
C LYS A 483 9.25 8.08 6.11
N ALA A 484 8.72 9.22 6.56
CA ALA A 484 7.83 9.26 7.73
C ALA A 484 6.59 10.15 7.61
N TRP A 485 6.38 10.83 6.48
CA TRP A 485 5.26 11.77 6.36
C TRP A 485 4.40 11.54 5.14
N CYS A 486 3.11 11.75 5.27
CA CYS A 486 2.16 11.61 4.18
C CYS A 486 1.17 12.74 4.18
N HIS A 487 0.54 12.98 3.04
CA HIS A 487 -0.51 14.00 2.92
C HIS A 487 -1.65 13.75 3.91
N GLY A 488 -2.01 14.78 4.67
CA GLY A 488 -3.05 14.71 5.68
C GLY A 488 -3.50 16.09 6.15
N THR A 489 -4.08 16.13 7.35
CA THR A 489 -4.58 17.36 7.97
C THR A 489 -4.04 17.51 9.38
N HIS A 490 -3.58 18.71 9.74
CA HIS A 490 -3.19 19.11 11.08
C HIS A 490 -4.13 20.23 11.54
N HIS A 491 -4.85 20.07 12.65
CA HIS A 491 -5.80 21.06 13.17
C HIS A 491 -6.64 21.80 12.10
N GLY A 492 -7.26 21.03 11.20
CA GLY A 492 -8.16 21.56 10.17
C GLY A 492 -7.49 22.12 8.90
N HIS A 493 -6.17 22.04 8.75
CA HIS A 493 -5.48 22.44 7.52
C HIS A 493 -4.56 21.39 6.92
N GLU A 494 -4.35 21.48 5.60
CA GLU A 494 -3.48 20.59 4.84
C GLU A 494 -2.05 20.62 5.39
N ALA A 495 -1.46 19.43 5.56
CA ALA A 495 -0.12 19.23 6.13
C ALA A 495 0.47 17.91 5.63
N LEU A 496 1.74 17.66 5.95
CA LEU A 496 2.29 16.30 5.95
C LEU A 496 2.26 15.74 7.36
N VAL A 497 1.49 14.69 7.59
CA VAL A 497 1.27 14.10 8.91
C VAL A 497 2.25 12.97 9.16
N GLN A 498 2.76 12.87 10.39
CA GLN A 498 3.65 11.77 10.76
C GLN A 498 2.91 10.43 10.73
N VAL A 499 3.48 9.52 9.96
CA VAL A 499 2.97 8.17 9.69
C VAL A 499 4.08 7.12 9.68
N GLY A 500 5.35 7.51 9.64
CA GLY A 500 6.45 6.59 9.86
C GLY A 500 7.08 6.81 11.21
N ASP A 501 7.86 5.83 11.61
CA ASP A 501 8.76 5.99 12.73
C ASP A 501 9.72 7.16 12.47
N ILE A 502 10.08 7.84 13.54
CA ILE A 502 11.22 8.78 13.55
C ILE A 502 12.00 8.53 14.82
N GLU A 503 13.21 9.05 14.87
CA GLU A 503 14.02 9.09 16.08
C GLU A 503 14.12 10.52 16.61
N GLY A 504 14.28 10.64 17.91
CA GLY A 504 14.51 11.92 18.55
C GLY A 504 15.03 11.75 19.96
N TYR A 505 15.03 12.85 20.67
CA TYR A 505 15.48 12.95 22.05
C TYR A 505 14.45 13.71 22.86
N ARG A 506 14.23 13.24 24.09
CA ARG A 506 13.41 13.95 25.08
C ARG A 506 14.30 14.89 25.89
N ASP A 507 13.79 16.08 26.22
CA ASP A 507 14.47 17.07 27.04
C ASP A 507 13.78 17.21 28.41
N PRO A 508 13.99 16.27 29.35
CA PRO A 508 13.34 16.30 30.67
C PRO A 508 13.83 17.47 31.53
N HIS A 509 15.03 17.96 31.24
CA HIS A 509 15.71 19.01 32.01
C HIS A 509 15.48 20.42 31.44
N LYS A 510 14.66 20.56 30.39
CA LYS A 510 14.25 21.83 29.79
C LYS A 510 15.46 22.67 29.35
N THR A 511 16.46 21.99 28.80
CA THR A 511 17.70 22.59 28.31
C THR A 511 17.54 23.24 26.94
N TYR A 512 16.42 22.99 26.26
CA TYR A 512 16.14 23.38 24.88
C TYR A 512 17.12 22.75 23.88
N LYS A 513 17.67 21.59 24.23
CA LYS A 513 18.66 20.89 23.42
C LYS A 513 18.30 19.41 23.33
N ARG A 514 18.81 18.78 22.27
CA ARG A 514 18.80 17.32 22.15
C ARG A 514 19.63 16.73 23.29
N ASP A 515 18.96 16.12 24.26
CA ASP A 515 19.63 15.35 25.31
C ASP A 515 19.85 13.91 24.83
N TYR A 516 21.09 13.62 24.43
CA TYR A 516 21.47 12.33 23.87
C TYR A 516 21.31 11.15 24.85
N THR A 517 21.08 11.42 26.14
CA THR A 517 20.86 10.37 27.15
C THR A 517 19.41 9.87 27.18
N TYR A 518 18.48 10.56 26.51
CA TYR A 518 17.05 10.18 26.45
C TYR A 518 16.56 9.96 25.02
N PRO A 519 17.11 8.97 24.28
CA PRO A 519 16.66 8.66 22.93
C PRO A 519 15.26 8.06 22.93
N VAL A 520 14.47 8.40 21.92
CA VAL A 520 13.14 7.85 21.65
C VAL A 520 12.98 7.48 20.17
N HIS A 521 12.18 6.45 19.90
CA HIS A 521 11.89 5.96 18.55
C HIS A 521 10.41 5.57 18.43
N GLY A 522 9.78 5.89 17.31
CA GLY A 522 8.42 5.44 17.01
C GLY A 522 7.63 6.38 16.09
N SER A 523 6.42 5.94 15.72
CA SER A 523 5.49 6.63 14.79
C SER A 523 4.38 7.41 15.50
N GLY A 524 4.38 7.38 16.84
CA GLY A 524 3.32 7.93 17.70
C GLY A 524 3.47 9.40 18.09
N PHE A 525 4.56 10.08 17.73
CA PHE A 525 4.89 11.40 18.30
C PHE A 525 4.01 12.54 17.77
N GLY A 526 3.43 12.41 16.58
CA GLY A 526 2.60 13.47 15.97
C GLY A 526 3.41 14.65 15.42
N VAL A 527 4.67 14.40 15.05
CA VAL A 527 5.61 15.39 14.49
C VAL A 527 5.23 15.70 13.04
N ASN A 528 4.29 16.62 12.84
CA ASN A 528 3.76 16.94 11.52
C ASN A 528 4.57 18.04 10.83
N GLN A 529 4.45 18.13 9.51
CA GLN A 529 4.91 19.27 8.73
C GLN A 529 3.76 20.20 8.38
N HIS A 530 3.64 21.30 9.11
CA HIS A 530 2.48 22.21 9.02
C HIS A 530 2.91 23.69 9.04
N TRP A 531 1.95 24.61 9.02
CA TRP A 531 2.26 26.04 9.12
C TRP A 531 2.42 26.53 10.56
N GLY A 532 3.14 27.64 10.71
CA GLY A 532 3.38 28.32 11.98
C GLY A 532 2.36 29.41 12.31
N TYR A 533 1.19 29.40 11.67
CA TYR A 533 0.07 30.32 11.94
C TYR A 533 0.43 31.81 11.78
N ASP A 534 1.36 32.12 10.87
CA ASP A 534 1.85 33.48 10.60
C ASP A 534 2.41 34.18 11.86
N LEU A 535 2.86 33.40 12.85
CA LEU A 535 3.45 33.91 14.07
C LEU A 535 4.74 34.72 13.81
N PRO A 536 5.17 35.57 14.76
CA PRO A 536 6.43 36.31 14.65
C PRO A 536 7.64 35.38 14.52
N VAL A 537 8.65 35.80 13.75
CA VAL A 537 9.89 35.02 13.53
C VAL A 537 10.61 34.67 14.83
N ASN A 538 10.49 35.50 15.86
CA ASN A 538 11.18 35.37 17.14
C ASN A 538 10.33 34.74 18.25
N ASP A 539 9.17 34.18 17.94
CA ASP A 539 8.33 33.51 18.94
C ASP A 539 7.45 32.41 18.34
N LEU A 540 7.77 31.15 18.65
CA LEU A 540 7.00 29.99 18.19
C LEU A 540 5.64 29.85 18.88
N LYS A 541 5.41 30.52 20.01
CA LYS A 541 4.23 30.31 20.85
C LYS A 541 3.96 28.80 21.03
N ASN A 542 2.79 28.35 20.57
CA ASN A 542 2.31 26.97 20.69
C ASN A 542 2.30 26.27 19.32
N SER A 543 3.09 26.74 18.35
CA SER A 543 3.06 26.16 17.00
C SER A 543 3.90 24.90 16.85
N SER A 544 4.81 24.57 17.75
CA SER A 544 5.67 23.38 17.61
C SER A 544 5.98 22.73 18.94
N ALA A 545 5.51 21.51 19.15
CA ALA A 545 5.96 20.63 20.24
C ALA A 545 7.16 19.74 19.83
N GLY A 546 7.88 20.14 18.77
CA GLY A 546 8.87 19.32 18.05
C GLY A 546 8.46 18.97 16.61
N CYS A 547 7.46 19.66 16.06
CA CYS A 547 7.01 19.55 14.66
C CYS A 547 8.02 20.19 13.69
N LEU A 548 7.90 19.87 12.39
CA LEU A 548 8.64 20.55 11.33
C LEU A 548 7.76 21.67 10.76
N VAL A 549 7.92 22.90 11.21
CA VAL A 549 6.95 23.96 10.95
C VAL A 549 7.52 24.97 9.98
N GLY A 550 6.78 25.34 8.93
CA GLY A 550 7.12 26.55 8.15
C GLY A 550 6.24 27.72 8.56
N ARG A 551 6.83 28.89 8.78
CA ARG A 551 6.18 29.96 9.54
C ARG A 551 4.86 30.44 8.93
N THR A 552 4.86 30.78 7.65
CA THR A 552 3.70 31.44 7.03
C THR A 552 2.70 30.46 6.43
N THR A 553 1.41 30.78 6.52
CA THR A 553 0.34 30.01 5.88
C THR A 553 0.49 30.05 4.36
N ALA A 554 0.83 31.21 3.79
CA ALA A 554 1.08 31.33 2.35
C ALA A 554 2.26 30.45 1.89
N GLY A 555 3.38 30.48 2.63
CA GLY A 555 4.54 29.65 2.34
C GLY A 555 4.24 28.15 2.48
N HIS A 556 3.42 27.75 3.45
CA HIS A 556 3.02 26.36 3.59
C HIS A 556 2.10 25.88 2.46
N ARG A 557 1.17 26.72 1.97
CA ARG A 557 0.36 26.37 0.80
C ARG A 557 1.23 26.17 -0.45
N ALA A 558 2.23 27.03 -0.64
CA ALA A 558 3.21 26.86 -1.73
C ALA A 558 4.02 25.56 -1.58
N PHE A 559 4.46 25.24 -0.35
CA PHE A 559 5.11 23.98 -0.04
C PHE A 559 4.22 22.77 -0.39
N MET A 560 2.97 22.74 0.08
CA MET A 560 2.04 21.63 -0.21
C MET A 560 1.74 21.49 -1.70
N ALA A 561 1.67 22.60 -2.46
CA ALA A 561 1.49 22.57 -3.91
C ALA A 561 2.65 21.84 -4.61
N LEU A 562 3.91 22.14 -4.25
CA LEU A 562 5.07 21.45 -4.81
C LEU A 562 5.10 19.96 -4.45
N VAL A 563 4.78 19.63 -3.21
CA VAL A 563 4.75 18.25 -2.71
C VAL A 563 3.68 17.41 -3.40
N LYS A 564 2.50 17.98 -3.67
CA LYS A 564 1.41 17.30 -4.39
C LYS A 564 1.67 17.16 -5.89
N ALA A 565 2.59 17.94 -6.44
CA ALA A 565 3.08 17.79 -7.81
C ALA A 565 4.22 16.75 -7.93
N ASP A 566 4.59 16.06 -6.85
CA ASP A 566 5.53 14.94 -6.93
C ASP A 566 4.90 13.76 -7.68
N ALA A 567 5.59 13.23 -8.69
CA ALA A 567 5.07 12.13 -9.49
C ALA A 567 4.78 10.85 -8.69
N ARG A 568 5.49 10.60 -7.58
CA ARG A 568 5.22 9.46 -6.69
C ARG A 568 3.92 9.66 -5.92
N PHE A 569 3.61 10.90 -5.53
CA PHE A 569 2.33 11.25 -4.91
C PHE A 569 1.18 11.20 -5.91
N VAL A 570 1.39 11.69 -7.14
CA VAL A 570 0.40 11.55 -8.22
C VAL A 570 0.14 10.07 -8.51
N ALA A 571 1.18 9.24 -8.53
CA ALA A 571 1.05 7.79 -8.69
C ALA A 571 0.34 7.13 -7.49
N SER A 572 0.54 7.62 -6.27
CA SER A 572 -0.14 7.11 -5.08
C SER A 572 -0.40 8.23 -4.06
N PRO A 573 -1.66 8.66 -3.86
CA PRO A 573 -1.99 9.69 -2.87
C PRO A 573 -1.65 9.32 -1.42
N THR A 574 -1.34 8.05 -1.15
CA THR A 574 -0.83 7.55 0.12
C THR A 574 0.71 7.52 0.18
N TYR A 575 1.40 8.17 -0.76
CA TYR A 575 2.85 8.17 -0.82
C TYR A 575 3.46 8.78 0.45
N ARG A 576 4.45 8.07 1.00
CA ARG A 576 5.21 8.52 2.16
C ARG A 576 6.46 9.25 1.72
N PHE A 577 6.43 10.56 1.93
CA PHE A 577 7.52 11.48 1.65
C PHE A 577 8.71 11.23 2.58
N MET A 578 9.89 11.37 1.98
CA MET A 578 11.15 11.45 2.69
C MET A 578 11.46 12.90 3.06
N THR A 579 11.96 13.13 4.27
CA THR A 579 12.47 14.44 4.69
C THR A 579 13.78 14.27 5.41
N ALA A 580 14.78 15.05 5.01
CA ALA A 580 16.06 15.15 5.68
C ALA A 580 16.06 16.33 6.67
N ILE A 581 16.60 16.11 7.86
CA ILE A 581 16.81 17.14 8.87
C ILE A 581 18.29 17.15 9.19
N MET A 582 18.95 18.30 9.01
CA MET A 582 20.39 18.45 9.18
C MET A 582 20.75 19.81 9.75
N PRO A 583 21.87 19.94 10.48
CA PRO A 583 22.33 21.23 10.97
C PRO A 583 23.01 22.04 9.87
N ALA A 584 22.90 23.37 9.93
CA ALA A 584 23.61 24.29 9.02
C ALA A 584 25.12 24.06 8.99
N GLY A 585 25.70 23.58 10.11
CA GLY A 585 27.12 23.25 10.21
C GLY A 585 27.61 22.15 9.25
N ASP A 586 26.70 21.35 8.68
CA ASP A 586 27.03 20.32 7.69
C ASP A 586 27.19 20.88 6.27
N LEU A 587 26.63 22.06 5.99
CA LEU A 587 26.69 22.73 4.69
C LEU A 587 28.01 23.51 4.54
N LYS A 588 29.12 22.77 4.50
CA LYS A 588 30.44 23.37 4.28
C LYS A 588 30.78 23.36 2.79
N PRO A 589 31.31 24.46 2.23
CA PRO A 589 31.98 24.40 0.95
C PRO A 589 33.08 23.34 1.03
N THR A 590 33.07 22.38 0.13
CA THR A 590 34.18 21.44 -0.02
C THR A 590 35.44 22.25 -0.33
N SER A 591 36.41 22.21 0.59
CA SER A 591 37.75 22.80 0.44
C SER A 591 38.51 22.20 -0.71
#